data_AF-X6MQC2-F1
#
_entry.id   AF-X6MQC2-F1
#
_cell.length_a   1.000
_cell.length_b   1.000
_cell.length_c   1.000
_cell.angle_alpha   90.00
_cell.angle_beta   90.00
_cell.angle_gamma   90.00
#
_symmetry.space_group_name_H-M   'P 1'
#
loop_
_entity.id
_entity.type
_entity.pdbx_description
1 polymer ?
#
loop_
_entity_poly.entity_id
_entity_poly.type
_entity_poly.pdbx_seq_one_letter_code
_entity_poly.pdbx_strand_id
1 'polypeptide(L)'
;SHFQFLLLLLEKIVHPHTSLNFYLNYLFLLITIPYSTNKEPLNPYSMTLKQGLQHLQDQLKIRQQSINGEDKLIMFKCNFDECKPQIQSNMNKNVLLNDIYKHLPYYPNIQIHWKIDFMFMVSYKHTISTQRAEIPKSNSNEDAIIPPNQKSTFNPLLYKCDIHQLKIFLNKTCLTKEKSDNNLKLLLHEILYHDGIHKKMGYPLELHHICAVLLYCGKSCNVQFSSDQIQFRYHKWPFLDSYLQNAITILHRYERREEESIELYCGLKNVRLKNINEIKEGFFVSHVSTSDDIQVAQMYRSHQGCILHFHPSMRRTFGIDSCDVSWISPFKHEREILFSRSQAAQFYEIERKEFTAWNAKIEKEDENTQMILLTWPQYDKFLEQTKQIIRWDYSIDLNIIYWALLYSHGDINPTIKWLSLFQEWRNQPSNKIKYERRKNQFIKRRCCNHDFNLFSVFLSEFGIQRCCVEFATIATVIQGLPFVDKDKEMVNKKQ
;
A
#
# COMPACT_ATOMS: atom_id res chain seq x y z
N SER A 1 -25.74 -16.11 0.56
CA SER A 1 -26.63 -15.19 1.27
C SER A 1 -25.85 -14.19 2.13
N HIS A 2 -25.37 -14.53 3.33
CA HIS A 2 -24.78 -13.55 4.28
C HIS A 2 -23.59 -12.73 3.74
N PHE A 3 -22.73 -13.34 2.92
CA PHE A 3 -21.61 -12.64 2.26
C PHE A 3 -22.06 -11.47 1.36
N GLN A 4 -23.12 -11.71 0.60
CA GLN A 4 -23.71 -10.77 -0.35
C GLN A 4 -24.37 -9.58 0.37
N PHE A 5 -24.86 -9.82 1.59
CA PHE A 5 -25.42 -8.78 2.47
C PHE A 5 -24.34 -7.85 3.06
N LEU A 6 -23.17 -8.37 3.44
CA LEU A 6 -22.07 -7.51 3.92
C LEU A 6 -21.48 -6.64 2.81
N LEU A 7 -21.39 -7.18 1.58
CA LEU A 7 -20.96 -6.43 0.40
C LEU A 7 -21.90 -5.24 0.13
N LEU A 8 -23.22 -5.49 0.12
CA LEU A 8 -24.27 -4.47 -0.02
C LEU A 8 -24.28 -3.42 1.11
N LEU A 9 -23.74 -3.74 2.29
CA LEU A 9 -23.62 -2.80 3.41
C LEU A 9 -22.46 -1.82 3.18
N LEU A 10 -21.34 -2.30 2.61
CA LEU A 10 -20.17 -1.48 2.27
C LEU A 10 -20.47 -0.51 1.12
N GLU A 11 -21.15 -0.97 0.07
CA GLU A 11 -21.56 -0.12 -1.07
C GLU A 11 -22.49 1.04 -0.67
N LYS A 12 -23.22 0.92 0.45
CA LYS A 12 -24.17 1.94 0.92
C LYS A 12 -23.58 3.03 1.81
N ILE A 13 -22.34 2.89 2.29
CA ILE A 13 -21.85 3.68 3.43
C ILE A 13 -21.01 4.90 3.05
N VAL A 14 -20.10 4.82 2.06
CA VAL A 14 -19.34 5.99 1.56
C VAL A 14 -19.06 5.84 0.06
N HIS A 15 -19.36 6.88 -0.72
CA HIS A 15 -18.89 7.04 -2.10
C HIS A 15 -17.95 8.26 -2.17
N PRO A 16 -16.66 8.06 -2.45
CA PRO A 16 -15.76 9.13 -2.84
C PRO A 16 -15.14 8.92 -4.25
N HIS A 17 -14.54 9.99 -4.71
CA HIS A 17 -13.81 10.19 -5.97
C HIS A 17 -12.68 9.17 -6.28
N THR A 18 -12.61 8.75 -7.55
CA THR A 18 -11.44 8.64 -8.48
C THR A 18 -10.04 8.28 -7.94
N SER A 19 -9.21 7.45 -8.61
CA SER A 19 -8.60 7.75 -9.94
C SER A 19 -7.61 6.67 -10.47
N LEU A 20 -7.34 6.66 -11.79
CA LEU A 20 -6.01 6.61 -12.48
C LEU A 20 -5.66 5.42 -13.46
N ASN A 21 -4.35 5.15 -13.74
CA ASN A 21 -3.76 4.79 -15.08
C ASN A 21 -3.19 3.33 -15.26
N PHE A 22 -2.79 2.74 -16.44
CA PHE A 22 -1.79 3.13 -17.49
C PHE A 22 -2.10 2.75 -19.00
N TYR A 23 -1.12 2.73 -19.94
CA TYR A 23 -1.20 2.66 -21.45
C TYR A 23 0.02 1.87 -22.05
N LEU A 24 0.16 1.74 -23.39
CA LEU A 24 1.44 1.45 -24.10
C LEU A 24 1.59 2.02 -25.56
N ASN A 25 2.79 2.57 -25.86
CA ASN A 25 3.56 2.73 -27.14
C ASN A 25 3.25 3.69 -28.33
N TYR A 26 4.36 4.21 -28.92
CA TYR A 26 4.60 5.36 -29.89
C TYR A 26 5.11 6.72 -29.30
N LEU A 27 4.68 7.92 -29.76
CA LEU A 27 5.42 9.21 -29.68
C LEU A 27 4.92 10.29 -28.66
N PHE A 28 5.81 10.80 -27.80
CA PHE A 28 5.55 11.42 -26.47
C PHE A 28 4.75 12.75 -26.37
N LEU A 29 3.59 12.64 -25.74
CA LEU A 29 2.70 13.67 -25.23
C LEU A 29 2.78 13.75 -23.69
N LEU A 30 2.98 14.93 -23.09
CA LEU A 30 2.95 15.16 -21.64
C LEU A 30 1.60 15.77 -21.21
N ILE A 31 0.74 14.96 -20.59
CA ILE A 31 -0.57 15.45 -20.11
C ILE A 31 -0.43 16.01 -18.71
N THR A 32 -0.62 17.31 -18.54
CA THR A 32 -0.59 17.99 -17.22
C THR A 32 -1.94 17.85 -16.53
N ILE A 33 -2.05 16.93 -15.56
CA ILE A 33 -3.15 16.86 -14.58
C ILE A 33 -2.65 17.55 -13.30
N PRO A 34 -3.50 18.18 -12.46
CA PRO A 34 -3.08 18.72 -11.16
C PRO A 34 -2.37 17.72 -10.21
N TYR A 35 -2.36 16.40 -10.51
CA TYR A 35 -1.71 15.38 -9.67
C TYR A 35 -0.92 14.28 -10.41
N SER A 36 -0.78 14.30 -11.75
CA SER A 36 0.15 13.40 -12.47
C SER A 36 0.49 13.90 -13.88
N THR A 37 1.68 13.55 -14.37
CA THR A 37 2.10 13.83 -15.74
C THR A 37 2.21 12.54 -16.53
N ASN A 38 1.32 12.35 -17.52
CA ASN A 38 1.26 11.10 -18.29
C ASN A 38 1.95 11.26 -19.64
N LYS A 39 2.78 10.26 -20.01
CA LYS A 39 3.56 10.21 -21.25
C LYS A 39 2.84 9.34 -22.28
N GLU A 40 1.99 9.93 -23.11
CA GLU A 40 1.20 9.17 -24.09
C GLU A 40 1.67 9.28 -25.53
N PRO A 41 1.44 8.25 -26.36
CA PRO A 41 2.28 8.06 -27.52
C PRO A 41 1.49 8.12 -28.85
N LEU A 42 1.60 9.22 -29.61
CA LEU A 42 0.73 9.55 -30.75
C LEU A 42 1.47 9.63 -32.12
N ASN A 43 1.24 8.73 -33.09
CA ASN A 43 1.85 8.85 -34.43
C ASN A 43 1.30 10.08 -35.19
N PRO A 44 2.15 11.09 -35.54
CA PRO A 44 1.64 12.34 -36.06
C PRO A 44 1.30 12.33 -37.56
N TYR A 45 1.86 11.38 -38.32
CA TYR A 45 1.68 11.28 -39.78
C TYR A 45 0.41 10.55 -40.19
N SER A 46 -0.09 9.65 -39.36
CA SER A 46 -1.27 8.82 -39.64
C SER A 46 -2.52 9.20 -38.83
N MET A 47 -2.43 10.22 -37.96
CA MET A 47 -3.46 10.51 -36.99
C MET A 47 -3.84 11.99 -36.96
N THR A 48 -5.15 12.25 -36.97
CA THR A 48 -5.75 13.59 -36.80
C THR A 48 -5.85 13.99 -35.34
N LEU A 49 -6.01 15.29 -35.06
CA LEU A 49 -6.29 15.80 -33.71
C LEU A 49 -7.50 15.11 -33.07
N LYS A 50 -8.56 14.84 -33.85
CA LYS A 50 -9.75 14.10 -33.42
C LYS A 50 -9.42 12.67 -33.03
N GLN A 51 -8.65 11.95 -33.85
CA GLN A 51 -8.24 10.57 -33.54
C GLN A 51 -7.29 10.53 -32.33
N GLY A 52 -6.37 11.48 -32.18
CA GLY A 52 -5.51 11.59 -31.00
C GLY A 52 -6.31 11.84 -29.72
N LEU A 53 -7.27 12.76 -29.75
CA LEU A 53 -8.17 13.00 -28.62
C LEU A 53 -9.03 11.78 -28.29
N GLN A 54 -9.57 11.08 -29.30
CA GLN A 54 -10.35 9.86 -29.11
C GLN A 54 -9.50 8.74 -28.49
N HIS A 55 -8.29 8.53 -29.00
CA HIS A 55 -7.35 7.54 -28.51
C HIS A 55 -6.98 7.78 -27.03
N LEU A 56 -6.71 9.03 -26.65
CA LEU A 56 -6.50 9.41 -25.25
C LEU A 56 -7.75 9.18 -24.39
N GLN A 57 -8.95 9.49 -24.90
CA GLN A 57 -10.22 9.25 -24.20
C GLN A 57 -10.48 7.75 -23.96
N ASP A 58 -10.27 6.91 -24.98
CA ASP A 58 -10.49 5.45 -24.90
C ASP A 58 -9.53 4.79 -23.91
N GLN A 59 -8.32 5.31 -23.80
CA GLN A 59 -7.33 4.76 -22.89
C GLN A 59 -7.51 5.32 -21.47
N LEU A 60 -7.84 6.60 -21.30
CA LEU A 60 -8.33 7.11 -20.02
C LEU A 60 -9.55 6.32 -19.51
N LYS A 61 -10.39 5.78 -20.40
CA LYS A 61 -11.46 4.85 -20.02
C LYS A 61 -10.92 3.50 -19.51
N ILE A 62 -10.04 2.82 -20.25
CA ILE A 62 -9.41 1.54 -19.83
C ILE A 62 -8.75 1.70 -18.45
N ARG A 63 -8.07 2.84 -18.26
CA ARG A 63 -7.41 3.29 -17.05
C ARG A 63 -8.38 3.38 -15.85
N GLN A 64 -9.38 4.26 -15.93
CA GLN A 64 -10.35 4.44 -14.84
C GLN A 64 -11.16 3.16 -14.56
N GLN A 65 -11.40 2.33 -15.58
CA GLN A 65 -12.02 1.01 -15.39
C GLN A 65 -11.10 0.05 -14.61
N SER A 66 -9.78 0.12 -14.82
CA SER A 66 -8.79 -0.71 -14.10
C SER A 66 -8.66 -0.34 -12.63
N ILE A 67 -8.59 0.96 -12.30
CA ILE A 67 -8.37 1.38 -10.90
C ILE A 67 -9.68 1.55 -10.12
N ASN A 68 -10.74 2.10 -10.72
CA ASN A 68 -11.99 2.43 -10.01
C ASN A 68 -13.20 1.59 -10.45
N GLY A 69 -13.10 0.82 -11.54
CA GLY A 69 -14.26 0.17 -12.16
C GLY A 69 -15.16 1.11 -12.99
N GLU A 70 -14.75 2.36 -13.22
CA GLU A 70 -15.52 3.36 -13.96
C GLU A 70 -15.46 3.14 -15.49
N ASP A 71 -16.60 2.89 -16.15
CA ASP A 71 -16.67 2.58 -17.59
C ASP A 71 -17.48 3.59 -18.43
N LYS A 72 -18.14 4.57 -17.80
CA LYS A 72 -18.96 5.60 -18.46
C LYS A 72 -18.32 6.97 -18.34
N LEU A 73 -17.96 7.56 -19.47
CA LEU A 73 -17.47 8.93 -19.54
C LEU A 73 -18.60 9.93 -19.24
N ILE A 74 -18.34 10.91 -18.37
CA ILE A 74 -19.21 12.07 -18.13
C ILE A 74 -18.69 13.29 -18.90
N MET A 75 -17.39 13.57 -18.80
CA MET A 75 -16.76 14.77 -19.35
C MET A 75 -15.38 14.45 -19.91
N PHE A 76 -15.05 15.01 -21.08
CA PHE A 76 -13.70 15.02 -21.64
C PHE A 76 -13.50 16.34 -22.41
N LYS A 77 -12.51 17.13 -22.02
CA LYS A 77 -12.23 18.45 -22.57
C LYS A 77 -10.72 18.66 -22.65
N CYS A 78 -10.21 18.97 -23.84
CA CYS A 78 -8.84 19.45 -24.01
C CYS A 78 -8.82 20.99 -23.93
N ASN A 79 -8.02 21.54 -23.03
CA ASN A 79 -7.83 22.99 -22.87
C ASN A 79 -6.69 23.43 -23.79
N PHE A 80 -7.04 23.65 -25.07
CA PHE A 80 -6.09 23.93 -26.15
C PHE A 80 -5.15 25.13 -25.88
N ASP A 81 -5.64 26.14 -25.15
CA ASP A 81 -4.88 27.33 -24.76
C ASP A 81 -3.81 27.06 -23.68
N GLU A 82 -3.90 25.94 -22.97
CA GLU A 82 -2.94 25.50 -21.96
C GLU A 82 -2.01 24.36 -22.44
N CYS A 83 -2.18 23.91 -23.70
CA CYS A 83 -1.26 22.98 -24.35
C CYS A 83 0.10 23.64 -24.61
N LYS A 84 1.18 22.84 -24.65
CA LYS A 84 2.54 23.30 -24.96
C LYS A 84 3.21 22.40 -26.02
N PRO A 85 3.34 22.83 -27.29
CA PRO A 85 2.89 24.12 -27.82
C PRO A 85 1.36 24.28 -27.89
N GLN A 86 0.90 25.53 -27.86
CA GLN A 86 -0.52 25.88 -27.85
C GLN A 86 -1.20 25.42 -29.14
N ILE A 87 -2.43 24.91 -29.02
CA ILE A 87 -3.29 24.59 -30.17
C ILE A 87 -4.31 25.73 -30.29
N GLN A 88 -4.61 26.17 -31.51
CA GLN A 88 -5.65 27.18 -31.71
C GLN A 88 -7.03 26.59 -31.38
N SER A 89 -7.79 27.26 -30.51
CA SER A 89 -9.06 26.72 -29.98
C SER A 89 -10.17 26.55 -31.02
N ASN A 90 -10.07 27.26 -32.15
CA ASN A 90 -10.94 27.15 -33.34
C ASN A 90 -10.44 26.17 -34.42
N MET A 91 -9.34 25.45 -34.18
CA MET A 91 -8.72 24.57 -35.18
C MET A 91 -9.63 23.37 -35.54
N ASN A 92 -9.68 23.05 -36.84
CA ASN A 92 -10.42 21.89 -37.32
C ASN A 92 -9.79 20.59 -36.77
N LYS A 93 -10.57 19.83 -35.99
CA LYS A 93 -10.11 18.58 -35.34
C LYS A 93 -9.75 17.47 -36.34
N ASN A 94 -10.16 17.57 -37.60
CA ASN A 94 -9.81 16.58 -38.63
C ASN A 94 -8.43 16.84 -39.28
N VAL A 95 -7.67 17.85 -38.83
CA VAL A 95 -6.29 18.11 -39.30
C VAL A 95 -5.32 17.07 -38.72
N LEU A 96 -4.35 16.61 -39.52
CA LEU A 96 -3.28 15.70 -39.08
C LEU A 96 -2.40 16.37 -38.02
N LEU A 97 -1.96 15.63 -37.00
CA LEU A 97 -1.04 16.16 -35.99
C LEU A 97 0.28 16.66 -36.61
N ASN A 98 0.74 16.02 -37.69
CA ASN A 98 1.85 16.51 -38.51
C ASN A 98 1.62 17.96 -39.00
N ASP A 99 0.43 18.29 -39.49
CA ASP A 99 0.15 19.64 -40.00
C ASP A 99 0.06 20.71 -38.92
N ILE A 100 -0.24 20.31 -37.68
CA ILE A 100 -0.23 21.17 -36.50
C ILE A 100 1.21 21.46 -36.03
N TYR A 101 2.10 20.45 -36.12
CA TYR A 101 3.39 20.49 -35.43
C TYR A 101 4.64 20.56 -36.33
N LYS A 102 4.53 20.35 -37.64
CA LYS A 102 5.66 20.39 -38.61
C LYS A 102 6.45 21.70 -38.64
N HIS A 103 5.89 22.79 -38.13
CA HIS A 103 6.51 24.11 -38.10
C HIS A 103 7.36 24.37 -36.84
N LEU A 104 7.37 23.42 -35.89
CA LEU A 104 8.11 23.56 -34.64
C LEU A 104 9.58 23.13 -34.79
N PRO A 105 10.52 23.80 -34.10
CA PRO A 105 11.89 23.33 -33.99
C PRO A 105 11.94 21.88 -33.49
N TYR A 106 12.85 21.08 -34.05
CA TYR A 106 13.11 19.67 -33.70
C TYR A 106 12.00 18.66 -34.06
N TYR A 107 10.95 19.04 -34.80
CA TYR A 107 9.96 18.09 -35.32
C TYR A 107 10.61 17.04 -36.24
N PRO A 108 10.24 15.73 -36.18
CA PRO A 108 9.17 15.13 -35.39
C PRO A 108 9.55 14.77 -33.94
N ASN A 109 10.82 14.90 -33.55
CA ASN A 109 11.33 14.51 -32.23
C ASN A 109 11.07 15.61 -31.16
N ILE A 110 9.82 16.04 -31.04
CA ILE A 110 9.38 17.05 -30.06
C ILE A 110 8.55 16.42 -28.94
N GLN A 111 8.59 17.06 -27.77
CA GLN A 111 7.73 16.73 -26.64
C GLN A 111 6.59 17.74 -26.55
N ILE A 112 5.38 17.29 -26.87
CA ILE A 112 4.16 18.11 -26.86
C ILE A 112 3.43 17.88 -25.54
N HIS A 113 2.73 18.88 -25.00
CA HIS A 113 1.92 18.75 -23.80
C HIS A 113 0.46 19.08 -24.11
N TRP A 114 -0.50 18.22 -23.73
CA TRP A 114 -1.94 18.53 -23.83
C TRP A 114 -2.58 18.57 -22.45
N LYS A 115 -3.24 19.67 -22.08
CA LYS A 115 -4.01 19.73 -20.84
C LYS A 115 -5.42 19.19 -21.08
N ILE A 116 -5.80 18.13 -20.36
CA ILE A 116 -7.09 17.45 -20.53
C ILE A 116 -7.79 17.34 -19.18
N ASP A 117 -8.98 17.93 -19.09
CA ASP A 117 -9.92 17.72 -17.99
C ASP A 117 -10.87 16.57 -18.37
N PHE A 118 -11.07 15.61 -17.47
CA PHE A 118 -11.98 14.49 -17.71
C PHE A 118 -12.64 14.00 -16.42
N MET A 119 -13.78 13.32 -16.56
CA MET A 119 -14.52 12.68 -15.48
C MET A 119 -15.23 11.43 -16.00
N PHE A 120 -15.14 10.33 -15.26
CA PHE A 120 -15.86 9.09 -15.52
C PHE A 120 -16.76 8.73 -14.32
N MET A 121 -17.61 7.72 -14.51
CA MET A 121 -18.40 7.06 -13.47
C MET A 121 -18.57 5.58 -13.81
N VAL A 122 -18.95 4.78 -12.81
CA VAL A 122 -19.46 3.42 -13.03
C VAL A 122 -20.82 3.52 -13.75
N SER A 123 -20.99 2.80 -14.86
CA SER A 123 -22.25 2.78 -15.59
C SER A 123 -23.36 2.12 -14.78
N TYR A 124 -24.58 2.66 -14.85
CA TYR A 124 -25.74 2.10 -14.16
C TYR A 124 -26.07 0.64 -14.54
N LYS A 125 -25.56 0.13 -15.67
CA LYS A 125 -25.65 -1.31 -16.03
C LYS A 125 -24.87 -2.23 -15.06
N HIS A 126 -23.92 -1.67 -14.32
CA HIS A 126 -23.15 -2.33 -13.27
C HIS A 126 -23.66 -1.98 -11.85
N THR A 127 -24.68 -1.14 -11.73
CA THR A 127 -25.36 -0.86 -10.47
C THR A 127 -26.63 -1.69 -10.36
N ILE A 128 -26.94 -2.21 -9.17
CA ILE A 128 -28.18 -2.98 -8.95
C ILE A 128 -29.36 -2.01 -8.83
N SER A 129 -30.39 -2.19 -9.66
CA SER A 129 -31.66 -1.45 -9.53
C SER A 129 -32.29 -1.72 -8.17
N THR A 130 -32.63 -0.65 -7.43
CA THR A 130 -33.30 -0.73 -6.12
C THR A 130 -34.82 -0.90 -6.22
N GLN A 131 -35.37 -1.14 -7.42
CA GLN A 131 -36.76 -1.50 -7.58
C GLN A 131 -37.03 -2.83 -6.84
N ARG A 132 -37.79 -2.72 -5.74
CA ARG A 132 -38.35 -3.89 -5.07
C ARG A 132 -39.14 -4.68 -6.10
N ALA A 133 -38.72 -5.91 -6.38
CA ALA A 133 -39.65 -6.89 -6.92
C ALA A 133 -40.81 -7.00 -5.93
N GLU A 134 -42.03 -6.71 -6.38
CA GLU A 134 -43.22 -6.99 -5.59
C GLU A 134 -43.29 -8.50 -5.40
N ILE A 135 -42.96 -8.96 -4.19
CA ILE A 135 -43.00 -10.37 -3.85
C ILE A 135 -44.46 -10.82 -3.99
N PRO A 136 -44.77 -11.80 -4.85
CA PRO A 136 -46.12 -12.33 -4.95
C PRO A 136 -46.54 -12.85 -3.56
N LYS A 137 -47.71 -12.41 -3.08
CA LYS A 137 -48.24 -12.88 -1.80
C LYS A 137 -48.32 -14.40 -1.82
N SER A 138 -47.63 -15.05 -0.89
CA SER A 138 -47.56 -16.50 -0.79
C SER A 138 -48.95 -17.07 -0.49
N ASN A 139 -49.54 -17.76 -1.47
CA ASN A 139 -50.60 -18.72 -1.21
C ASN A 139 -49.98 -20.08 -0.88
N SER A 140 -50.69 -20.84 -0.05
CA SER A 140 -50.25 -22.05 0.64
C SER A 140 -50.27 -23.32 -0.24
N ASN A 141 -49.40 -24.27 0.13
CA ASN A 141 -49.33 -25.68 -0.33
C ASN A 141 -48.85 -25.82 -1.79
N GLU A 142 -47.99 -26.77 -2.18
CA GLU A 142 -48.03 -28.22 -1.92
C GLU A 142 -46.64 -28.87 -1.86
N ASP A 143 -46.58 -30.09 -1.30
CA ASP A 143 -45.40 -30.95 -1.29
C ASP A 143 -45.11 -31.54 -2.69
N ALA A 144 -43.89 -31.36 -3.19
CA ALA A 144 -43.41 -32.03 -4.41
C ALA A 144 -42.05 -32.72 -4.18
N ILE A 145 -42.06 -34.05 -4.26
CA ILE A 145 -40.91 -34.93 -4.06
C ILE A 145 -39.96 -34.84 -5.26
N ILE A 146 -38.65 -34.67 -5.01
CA ILE A 146 -37.59 -34.69 -6.04
C ILE A 146 -36.77 -35.99 -5.91
N PRO A 147 -36.44 -36.71 -7.01
CA PRO A 147 -35.74 -38.00 -6.92
C PRO A 147 -34.25 -37.87 -6.58
N PRO A 148 -33.63 -38.89 -5.94
CA PRO A 148 -32.22 -38.87 -5.59
C PRO A 148 -31.34 -39.46 -6.71
N ASN A 149 -30.45 -38.65 -7.31
CA ASN A 149 -29.06 -39.02 -7.63
C ASN A 149 -28.30 -37.95 -8.44
N GLN A 150 -27.48 -37.15 -7.77
CA GLN A 150 -26.10 -36.90 -8.23
C GLN A 150 -25.25 -36.38 -7.07
N LYS A 151 -24.20 -37.13 -6.70
CA LYS A 151 -23.18 -36.68 -5.74
C LYS A 151 -22.10 -35.91 -6.50
N SER A 152 -21.76 -34.72 -6.02
CA SER A 152 -20.35 -34.31 -5.98
C SER A 152 -19.99 -34.03 -4.53
N THR A 153 -19.04 -34.80 -4.01
CA THR A 153 -18.61 -34.76 -2.61
C THR A 153 -17.35 -33.93 -2.46
N PHE A 154 -17.47 -32.74 -1.88
CA PHE A 154 -16.34 -32.15 -1.17
C PHE A 154 -16.79 -31.33 0.05
N ASN A 155 -16.68 -31.96 1.22
CA ASN A 155 -16.66 -31.28 2.51
C ASN A 155 -15.73 -32.05 3.45
N PRO A 156 -14.58 -31.48 3.77
CA PRO A 156 -13.93 -31.76 5.04
C PRO A 156 -13.60 -30.46 5.79
N LEU A 157 -14.36 -30.23 6.87
CA LEU A 157 -13.93 -29.55 8.10
C LEU A 157 -13.73 -28.03 8.03
N LEU A 158 -14.85 -27.31 7.85
CA LEU A 158 -15.03 -25.98 8.47
C LEU A 158 -14.89 -26.09 10.00
N TYR A 159 -13.90 -25.43 10.59
CA TYR A 159 -13.72 -25.40 12.04
C TYR A 159 -14.87 -24.63 12.72
N LYS A 160 -15.48 -25.25 13.73
CA LYS A 160 -16.83 -24.88 14.23
C LYS A 160 -16.84 -23.80 15.33
N CYS A 161 -15.68 -23.30 15.75
CA CYS A 161 -15.55 -22.54 17.01
C CYS A 161 -16.20 -21.15 17.00
N ASP A 162 -15.94 -20.31 16.00
CA ASP A 162 -16.25 -18.87 16.13
C ASP A 162 -17.65 -18.50 15.64
N ILE A 163 -18.22 -19.27 14.70
CA ILE A 163 -19.64 -19.14 14.32
C ILE A 163 -20.53 -19.45 15.52
N HIS A 164 -20.16 -20.40 16.39
CA HIS A 164 -20.95 -20.68 17.59
C HIS A 164 -20.89 -19.53 18.61
N GLN A 165 -19.74 -18.86 18.79
CA GLN A 165 -19.66 -17.69 19.67
C GLN A 165 -20.48 -16.52 19.13
N LEU A 166 -20.36 -16.20 17.84
CA LEU A 166 -21.19 -15.18 17.17
C LEU A 166 -22.69 -15.52 17.26
N LYS A 167 -23.06 -16.80 17.06
CA LYS A 167 -24.45 -17.27 17.13
C LYS A 167 -25.00 -17.28 18.56
N ILE A 168 -24.16 -17.52 19.58
CA ILE A 168 -24.53 -17.35 20.99
C ILE A 168 -24.76 -15.86 21.30
N PHE A 169 -23.91 -14.96 20.82
CA PHE A 169 -24.05 -13.51 21.01
C PHE A 169 -25.32 -12.95 20.34
N LEU A 170 -25.59 -13.38 19.09
CA LEU A 170 -26.82 -13.09 18.36
C LEU A 170 -28.06 -13.66 19.09
N ASN A 171 -28.05 -14.94 19.47
CA ASN A 171 -29.20 -15.55 20.14
C ASN A 171 -29.49 -14.93 21.52
N LYS A 172 -28.47 -14.45 22.24
CA LYS A 172 -28.63 -13.77 23.54
C LYS A 172 -29.23 -12.36 23.43
N THR A 173 -29.24 -11.78 22.23
CA THR A 173 -29.80 -10.44 21.93
C THR A 173 -31.11 -10.49 21.13
N CYS A 174 -31.45 -11.62 20.50
CA CYS A 174 -32.67 -11.80 19.69
C CYS A 174 -34.00 -11.91 20.48
N LEU A 175 -34.05 -11.62 21.78
CA LEU A 175 -35.31 -11.66 22.57
C LEU A 175 -36.10 -10.34 22.61
N THR A 176 -35.62 -9.28 21.96
CA THR A 176 -36.41 -8.05 21.72
C THR A 176 -36.84 -7.98 20.25
N LYS A 177 -38.16 -7.95 20.02
CA LYS A 177 -38.77 -7.97 18.67
C LYS A 177 -38.41 -6.72 17.85
N GLU A 178 -38.19 -6.97 16.56
CA GLU A 178 -38.38 -6.05 15.42
C GLU A 178 -37.61 -4.70 15.44
N LYS A 179 -36.38 -4.74 14.93
CA LYS A 179 -35.74 -3.63 14.16
C LYS A 179 -34.51 -4.12 13.37
N SER A 180 -34.73 -4.93 12.33
CA SER A 180 -33.67 -5.47 11.48
C SER A 180 -33.15 -4.43 10.47
N ASP A 181 -32.09 -3.72 10.85
CA ASP A 181 -31.00 -3.23 9.98
C ASP A 181 -29.96 -2.43 10.81
N ASN A 182 -30.39 -1.80 11.90
CA ASN A 182 -29.49 -1.01 12.76
C ASN A 182 -28.58 -1.85 13.64
N ASN A 183 -28.98 -3.06 14.08
CA ASN A 183 -28.26 -3.76 15.15
C ASN A 183 -26.84 -4.20 14.77
N LEU A 184 -26.57 -4.60 13.52
CA LEU A 184 -25.20 -4.93 13.09
C LEU A 184 -24.33 -3.67 12.98
N LYS A 185 -24.91 -2.58 12.46
CA LYS A 185 -24.24 -1.27 12.37
C LYS A 185 -23.91 -0.72 13.76
N LEU A 186 -24.85 -0.82 14.71
CA LEU A 186 -24.66 -0.48 16.12
C LEU A 186 -23.58 -1.35 16.74
N LEU A 187 -23.62 -2.68 16.58
CA LEU A 187 -22.61 -3.59 17.15
C LEU A 187 -21.18 -3.27 16.65
N LEU A 188 -21.01 -3.05 15.34
CA LEU A 188 -19.72 -2.68 14.74
C LEU A 188 -19.23 -1.31 15.24
N HIS A 189 -20.15 -0.35 15.40
CA HIS A 189 -19.86 1.00 15.89
C HIS A 189 -19.61 1.05 17.40
N GLU A 190 -20.29 0.23 18.20
CA GLU A 190 -20.18 0.21 19.66
C GLU A 190 -18.97 -0.60 20.15
N ILE A 191 -18.64 -1.72 19.49
CA ILE A 191 -17.58 -2.63 19.95
C ILE A 191 -16.22 -2.32 19.32
N LEU A 192 -16.17 -2.14 17.99
CA LEU A 192 -14.89 -2.07 17.27
C LEU A 192 -14.46 -0.64 16.95
N TYR A 193 -15.39 0.23 16.57
CA TYR A 193 -15.07 1.65 16.38
C TYR A 193 -14.68 2.34 17.70
N HIS A 194 -15.25 1.91 18.84
CA HIS A 194 -14.87 2.40 20.17
C HIS A 194 -13.79 1.56 20.89
N ASP A 195 -13.07 0.68 20.18
CA ASP A 195 -11.96 -0.07 20.76
C ASP A 195 -10.89 0.88 21.34
N GLY A 196 -10.25 0.44 22.44
CA GLY A 196 -9.27 1.24 23.17
C GLY A 196 -8.01 1.59 22.34
N ILE A 197 -7.61 0.74 21.38
CA ILE A 197 -6.49 1.01 20.47
C ILE A 197 -6.92 2.01 19.40
N HIS A 198 -8.10 1.84 18.80
CA HIS A 198 -8.65 2.80 17.85
C HIS A 198 -8.81 4.20 18.48
N LYS A 199 -9.31 4.26 19.72
CA LYS A 199 -9.41 5.49 20.52
C LYS A 199 -8.06 6.14 20.79
N LYS A 200 -7.03 5.37 21.15
CA LYS A 200 -5.66 5.88 21.39
C LYS A 200 -5.06 6.53 20.14
N MET A 201 -5.42 6.05 18.94
CA MET A 201 -5.01 6.65 17.68
C MET A 201 -5.85 7.88 17.27
N GLY A 202 -6.92 8.22 18.00
CA GLY A 202 -7.81 9.34 17.68
C GLY A 202 -8.94 8.99 16.71
N TYR A 203 -9.35 7.71 16.65
CA TYR A 203 -10.36 7.17 15.74
C TYR A 203 -10.09 7.43 14.23
N PRO A 204 -8.89 7.10 13.71
CA PRO A 204 -8.51 7.42 12.34
C PRO A 204 -9.23 6.61 11.26
N LEU A 205 -9.91 5.51 11.61
CA LEU A 205 -10.63 4.65 10.67
C LEU A 205 -12.13 4.91 10.68
N GLU A 206 -12.66 5.27 9.50
CA GLU A 206 -14.10 5.20 9.25
C GLU A 206 -14.64 3.75 9.26
N LEU A 207 -15.95 3.60 9.43
CA LEU A 207 -16.63 2.30 9.52
C LEU A 207 -16.35 1.37 8.33
N HIS A 208 -16.22 1.92 7.11
CA HIS A 208 -15.94 1.11 5.92
C HIS A 208 -14.52 0.51 5.93
N HIS A 209 -13.53 1.22 6.48
CA HIS A 209 -12.18 0.71 6.71
C HIS A 209 -12.18 -0.45 7.72
N ILE A 210 -12.87 -0.27 8.86
CA ILE A 210 -13.00 -1.32 9.88
C ILE A 210 -13.68 -2.57 9.31
N CYS A 211 -14.75 -2.40 8.52
CA CYS A 211 -15.42 -3.50 7.83
C CYS A 211 -14.52 -4.20 6.79
N ALA A 212 -13.66 -3.47 6.07
CA ALA A 212 -12.71 -4.05 5.12
C ALA A 212 -11.65 -4.91 5.83
N VAL A 213 -11.08 -4.41 6.94
CA VAL A 213 -10.14 -5.18 7.78
C VAL A 213 -10.82 -6.43 8.36
N LEU A 214 -12.03 -6.31 8.92
CA LEU A 214 -12.80 -7.45 9.43
C LEU A 214 -13.07 -8.53 8.37
N LEU A 215 -13.46 -8.11 7.16
CA LEU A 215 -13.66 -9.04 6.05
C LEU A 215 -12.35 -9.73 5.68
N TYR A 216 -11.25 -9.01 5.61
CA TYR A 216 -9.95 -9.58 5.28
C TYR A 216 -9.40 -10.53 6.36
N CYS A 217 -9.50 -10.20 7.64
CA CYS A 217 -9.15 -11.12 8.73
C CYS A 217 -10.13 -12.33 8.80
N GLY A 218 -11.31 -12.22 8.18
CA GLY A 218 -12.29 -13.30 8.04
C GLY A 218 -11.86 -14.37 7.03
N LYS A 219 -11.43 -15.54 7.52
CA LYS A 219 -10.90 -16.67 6.71
C LYS A 219 -11.71 -17.03 5.46
N SER A 220 -13.05 -16.93 5.48
CA SER A 220 -13.89 -17.27 4.30
C SER A 220 -13.87 -16.23 3.18
N CYS A 221 -13.69 -14.94 3.49
CA CYS A 221 -13.59 -13.88 2.48
C CYS A 221 -12.16 -13.80 1.93
N ASN A 222 -11.16 -13.83 2.82
CA ASN A 222 -9.74 -13.75 2.49
C ASN A 222 -9.34 -14.75 1.41
N VAL A 223 -9.69 -16.04 1.58
CA VAL A 223 -9.26 -17.10 0.66
C VAL A 223 -9.66 -16.83 -0.79
N GLN A 224 -10.89 -16.37 -1.03
CA GLN A 224 -11.33 -16.05 -2.40
C GLN A 224 -10.76 -14.71 -2.88
N PHE A 225 -10.73 -13.68 -2.02
CA PHE A 225 -10.18 -12.37 -2.32
C PHE A 225 -8.70 -12.47 -2.73
N SER A 226 -7.86 -13.04 -1.86
CA SER A 226 -6.42 -13.21 -2.09
C SER A 226 -6.13 -14.14 -3.27
N SER A 227 -6.93 -15.19 -3.50
CA SER A 227 -6.81 -16.04 -4.69
C SER A 227 -7.10 -15.27 -6.00
N ASP A 228 -8.08 -14.37 -6.00
CA ASP A 228 -8.33 -13.49 -7.14
C ASP A 228 -7.25 -12.41 -7.29
N GLN A 229 -6.71 -11.85 -6.20
CA GLN A 229 -5.59 -10.89 -6.25
C GLN A 229 -4.32 -11.52 -6.86
N ILE A 230 -3.93 -12.72 -6.42
CA ILE A 230 -2.77 -13.46 -6.96
C ILE A 230 -2.97 -13.77 -8.46
N GLN A 231 -4.21 -13.91 -8.91
CA GLN A 231 -4.58 -14.10 -10.33
C GLN A 231 -4.79 -12.77 -11.09
N PHE A 232 -4.42 -11.63 -10.50
CA PHE A 232 -4.56 -10.27 -11.05
C PHE A 232 -6.02 -9.86 -11.36
N ARG A 233 -7.01 -10.48 -10.70
CA ARG A 233 -8.46 -10.24 -10.89
C ARG A 233 -9.00 -9.17 -9.93
N TYR A 234 -8.24 -8.09 -9.73
CA TYR A 234 -8.57 -7.00 -8.79
C TYR A 234 -9.96 -6.39 -9.04
N HIS A 235 -10.39 -6.31 -10.30
CA HIS A 235 -11.69 -5.78 -10.73
C HIS A 235 -12.93 -6.49 -10.13
N LYS A 236 -12.78 -7.67 -9.53
CA LYS A 236 -13.85 -8.35 -8.79
C LYS A 236 -14.10 -7.76 -7.40
N TRP A 237 -13.12 -7.05 -6.86
CA TRP A 237 -13.07 -6.63 -5.46
C TRP A 237 -12.69 -5.14 -5.28
N PRO A 238 -13.08 -4.20 -6.18
CA PRO A 238 -12.49 -2.86 -6.23
C PRO A 238 -12.67 -2.09 -4.91
N PHE A 239 -13.86 -2.16 -4.30
CA PHE A 239 -14.16 -1.50 -3.03
C PHE A 239 -13.43 -2.15 -1.84
N LEU A 240 -13.44 -3.49 -1.74
CA LEU A 240 -12.74 -4.18 -0.64
C LEU A 240 -11.23 -3.94 -0.70
N ASP A 241 -10.64 -4.01 -1.89
CA ASP A 241 -9.22 -3.78 -2.13
C ASP A 241 -8.83 -2.32 -1.82
N SER A 242 -9.60 -1.34 -2.31
CA SER A 242 -9.37 0.09 -2.05
C SER A 242 -9.53 0.45 -0.57
N TYR A 243 -10.62 0.02 0.07
CA TYR A 243 -10.84 0.30 1.50
C TYR A 243 -9.84 -0.42 2.40
N LEU A 244 -9.38 -1.62 2.04
CA LEU A 244 -8.35 -2.33 2.81
C LEU A 244 -6.99 -1.64 2.69
N GLN A 245 -6.57 -1.26 1.47
CA GLN A 245 -5.34 -0.49 1.28
C GLN A 245 -5.40 0.84 2.05
N ASN A 246 -6.49 1.60 1.93
CA ASN A 246 -6.67 2.85 2.68
C ASN A 246 -6.59 2.63 4.20
N ALA A 247 -7.23 1.57 4.71
CA ALA A 247 -7.17 1.23 6.14
C ALA A 247 -5.73 0.96 6.60
N ILE A 248 -4.96 0.19 5.81
CA ILE A 248 -3.55 -0.13 6.11
C ILE A 248 -2.69 1.14 6.02
N THR A 249 -2.77 1.92 4.94
CA THR A 249 -2.03 3.18 4.78
C THR A 249 -2.36 4.21 5.87
N ILE A 250 -3.61 4.26 6.35
CA ILE A 250 -3.99 5.09 7.49
C ILE A 250 -3.32 4.56 8.76
N LEU A 251 -3.57 3.30 9.15
CA LEU A 251 -3.01 2.72 10.38
C LEU A 251 -1.47 2.78 10.41
N HIS A 252 -0.81 2.53 9.29
CA HIS A 252 0.65 2.62 9.12
C HIS A 252 1.22 3.98 9.56
N ARG A 253 0.48 5.08 9.41
CA ARG A 253 0.89 6.42 9.86
C ARG A 253 0.65 6.66 11.35
N TYR A 254 -0.37 6.03 11.93
CA TYR A 254 -0.73 6.18 13.34
C TYR A 254 0.04 5.22 14.26
N GLU A 255 0.38 4.03 13.79
CA GLU A 255 1.15 3.03 14.52
C GLU A 255 2.60 3.47 14.75
N ARG A 256 3.17 3.10 15.91
CA ARG A 256 4.49 3.54 16.38
C ARG A 256 5.65 2.64 15.91
N ARG A 257 5.66 2.32 14.62
CA ARG A 257 6.67 1.47 13.95
C ARG A 257 8.11 1.97 14.14
N GLU A 258 8.29 3.25 14.44
CA GLU A 258 9.59 3.85 14.78
C GLU A 258 10.19 3.32 16.10
N GLU A 259 9.36 2.83 17.03
CA GLU A 259 9.78 2.34 18.35
C GLU A 259 10.03 0.83 18.37
N GLU A 260 9.63 0.10 17.33
CA GLU A 260 9.57 -1.35 17.31
C GLU A 260 10.59 -1.98 16.35
N SER A 261 11.24 -3.07 16.79
CA SER A 261 12.20 -3.87 16.03
C SER A 261 11.74 -5.33 15.85
N ILE A 262 10.42 -5.48 15.65
CA ILE A 262 9.71 -6.75 15.52
C ILE A 262 10.04 -7.40 14.17
N GLU A 263 10.52 -8.65 14.23
CA GLU A 263 10.57 -9.55 13.06
C GLU A 263 9.18 -10.11 12.82
N LEU A 264 8.79 -10.29 11.55
CA LEU A 264 7.50 -10.90 11.21
C LEU A 264 7.66 -12.14 10.34
N TYR A 265 6.70 -13.06 10.43
CA TYR A 265 6.75 -14.36 9.78
C TYR A 265 5.45 -14.66 9.03
N CYS A 266 5.55 -15.27 7.84
CA CYS A 266 4.41 -15.78 7.07
C CYS A 266 4.68 -17.19 6.56
N GLY A 267 3.75 -18.12 6.81
CA GLY A 267 3.85 -19.50 6.34
C GLY A 267 3.22 -19.71 4.96
N LEU A 268 4.02 -20.12 3.98
CA LEU A 268 3.55 -20.45 2.64
C LEU A 268 3.47 -21.97 2.43
N LYS A 269 2.23 -22.48 2.40
CA LYS A 269 1.93 -23.89 2.16
C LYS A 269 2.34 -24.34 0.76
N ASN A 270 3.04 -25.48 0.67
CA ASN A 270 3.45 -26.13 -0.58
C ASN A 270 4.35 -25.27 -1.50
N VAL A 271 4.92 -24.16 -1.00
CA VAL A 271 5.87 -23.33 -1.75
C VAL A 271 7.29 -23.67 -1.31
N ARG A 272 8.14 -24.12 -2.24
CA ARG A 272 9.59 -24.25 -2.04
C ARG A 272 10.30 -23.90 -3.34
N LEU A 273 11.30 -23.03 -3.26
CA LEU A 273 12.05 -22.57 -4.41
C LEU A 273 13.21 -23.53 -4.70
N LYS A 274 13.34 -23.94 -5.96
CA LYS A 274 14.39 -24.87 -6.41
C LYS A 274 15.75 -24.19 -6.61
N ASN A 275 15.74 -22.90 -6.86
CA ASN A 275 16.92 -22.12 -7.23
C ASN A 275 16.78 -20.69 -6.67
N ILE A 276 17.67 -20.31 -5.77
CA ILE A 276 17.67 -18.97 -5.16
C ILE A 276 17.88 -17.85 -6.20
N ASN A 277 18.61 -18.12 -7.28
CA ASN A 277 18.93 -17.11 -8.29
C ASN A 277 17.72 -16.71 -9.17
N GLU A 278 16.59 -17.42 -9.02
CA GLU A 278 15.31 -17.03 -9.62
C GLU A 278 14.58 -15.97 -8.78
N ILE A 279 14.93 -15.82 -7.50
CA ILE A 279 14.42 -14.76 -6.64
C ILE A 279 14.98 -13.43 -7.12
N LYS A 280 14.09 -12.54 -7.54
CA LYS A 280 14.40 -11.15 -7.88
C LYS A 280 13.70 -10.22 -6.92
N GLU A 281 14.20 -9.00 -6.85
CA GLU A 281 13.48 -7.86 -6.27
C GLU A 281 12.03 -7.83 -6.80
N GLY A 282 11.07 -7.84 -5.88
CA GLY A 282 9.67 -8.13 -6.17
C GLY A 282 8.69 -7.20 -5.45
N PHE A 283 7.41 -7.49 -5.61
CA PHE A 283 6.30 -6.69 -5.12
C PHE A 283 5.20 -7.60 -4.56
N PHE A 284 4.34 -7.09 -3.68
CA PHE A 284 3.22 -7.84 -3.15
C PHE A 284 2.03 -7.76 -4.11
N VAL A 285 1.71 -8.85 -4.80
CA VAL A 285 0.54 -8.94 -5.71
C VAL A 285 -0.79 -9.08 -4.97
N SER A 286 -0.75 -9.53 -3.72
CA SER A 286 -1.88 -9.55 -2.80
C SER A 286 -1.45 -8.97 -1.46
N HIS A 287 -2.42 -8.67 -0.61
CA HIS A 287 -2.17 -8.39 0.80
C HIS A 287 -1.48 -9.61 1.46
N VAL A 288 -0.68 -9.38 2.50
CA VAL A 288 0.07 -10.44 3.19
C VAL A 288 -0.12 -10.35 4.70
N SER A 289 -0.81 -11.33 5.28
CA SER A 289 -0.90 -11.51 6.73
C SER A 289 0.41 -12.10 7.26
N THR A 290 0.92 -11.53 8.35
CA THR A 290 2.14 -11.96 9.04
C THR A 290 1.90 -12.00 10.54
N SER A 291 2.79 -12.66 11.28
CA SER A 291 2.76 -12.73 12.75
C SER A 291 4.14 -12.45 13.33
N ASP A 292 4.22 -11.84 14.51
CA ASP A 292 5.44 -11.81 15.31
C ASP A 292 5.75 -13.16 15.98
N ASP A 293 4.85 -14.15 15.83
CA ASP A 293 5.01 -15.52 16.27
C ASP A 293 5.42 -16.47 15.13
N ILE A 294 6.66 -16.96 15.18
CA ILE A 294 7.16 -17.96 14.23
C ILE A 294 6.35 -19.27 14.27
N GLN A 295 5.72 -19.64 15.40
CA GLN A 295 4.91 -20.85 15.50
C GLN A 295 3.63 -20.73 14.67
N VAL A 296 3.02 -19.54 14.63
CA VAL A 296 1.86 -19.26 13.77
C VAL A 296 2.24 -19.43 12.30
N ALA A 297 3.40 -18.91 11.88
CA ALA A 297 3.90 -19.13 10.52
C ALA A 297 4.20 -20.62 10.23
N GLN A 298 4.73 -21.37 11.19
CA GLN A 298 4.95 -22.82 11.06
C GLN A 298 3.64 -23.60 10.88
N MET A 299 2.55 -23.21 11.56
CA MET A 299 1.22 -23.81 11.36
C MET A 299 0.71 -23.62 9.92
N TYR A 300 0.87 -22.42 9.36
CA TYR A 300 0.40 -22.11 8.00
C TYR A 300 1.29 -22.69 6.88
N ARG A 301 2.58 -22.92 7.14
CA ARG A 301 3.55 -23.54 6.23
C ARG A 301 3.20 -24.99 5.85
N SER A 302 2.50 -25.72 6.71
CA SER A 302 2.30 -27.19 6.63
C SER A 302 3.61 -28.00 6.72
N HIS A 303 3.59 -29.30 6.37
CA HIS A 303 4.75 -30.21 6.50
C HIS A 303 5.93 -29.83 5.60
N GLN A 304 5.64 -29.41 4.36
CA GLN A 304 6.62 -28.92 3.39
C GLN A 304 6.15 -27.58 2.84
N GLY A 305 7.05 -26.59 2.86
CA GLY A 305 6.72 -25.21 2.52
C GLY A 305 7.76 -24.22 3.03
N CYS A 306 7.53 -22.96 2.71
CA CYS A 306 8.43 -21.85 2.97
C CYS A 306 7.93 -20.99 4.14
N ILE A 307 8.85 -20.43 4.92
CA ILE A 307 8.55 -19.31 5.83
C ILE A 307 9.18 -18.05 5.24
N LEU A 308 8.37 -17.05 4.97
CA LEU A 308 8.86 -15.70 4.75
C LEU A 308 9.17 -15.07 6.11
N HIS A 309 10.37 -14.54 6.29
CA HIS A 309 10.83 -13.79 7.44
C HIS A 309 11.01 -12.33 7.00
N PHE A 310 10.38 -11.38 7.67
CA PHE A 310 10.37 -9.97 7.28
C PHE A 310 11.21 -9.18 8.26
N HIS A 311 12.33 -8.64 7.76
CA HIS A 311 13.20 -7.74 8.54
C HIS A 311 12.44 -6.47 8.94
N PRO A 312 12.75 -5.79 10.08
CA PRO A 312 12.00 -4.61 10.51
C PRO A 312 12.06 -3.44 9.52
N SER A 313 13.08 -3.39 8.63
CA SER A 313 13.15 -2.42 7.54
C SER A 313 11.95 -2.50 6.57
N MET A 314 11.33 -3.68 6.42
CA MET A 314 10.09 -3.88 5.66
C MET A 314 8.89 -3.16 6.26
N ARG A 315 8.81 -3.05 7.61
CA ARG A 315 7.74 -2.27 8.26
C ARG A 315 7.99 -0.77 8.20
N ARG A 316 9.26 -0.35 8.12
CA ARG A 316 9.66 1.04 8.35
C ARG A 316 9.68 1.91 7.08
N THR A 317 9.86 1.32 5.90
CA THR A 317 9.89 2.05 4.61
C THR A 317 8.59 2.83 4.30
N PHE A 318 8.74 3.93 3.55
CA PHE A 318 7.65 4.76 3.01
C PHE A 318 6.78 4.07 1.94
N GLY A 319 7.30 3.04 1.27
CA GLY A 319 6.64 2.44 0.09
C GLY A 319 5.94 1.11 0.32
N ILE A 320 6.03 0.54 1.53
CA ILE A 320 5.40 -0.75 1.90
C ILE A 320 4.56 -0.52 3.16
N ASP A 321 3.32 -0.09 2.94
CA ASP A 321 2.37 0.11 4.03
C ASP A 321 2.08 -1.21 4.77
N SER A 322 2.06 -1.15 6.09
CA SER A 322 1.74 -2.28 6.99
C SER A 322 1.19 -1.79 8.32
N CYS A 323 0.30 -2.58 8.93
CA CYS A 323 -0.31 -2.24 10.23
C CYS A 323 -0.63 -3.45 11.11
N ASP A 324 -0.58 -3.27 12.43
CA ASP A 324 -1.18 -4.20 13.39
C ASP A 324 -2.72 -4.18 13.28
N VAL A 325 -3.28 -5.35 12.98
CA VAL A 325 -4.74 -5.59 12.93
C VAL A 325 -5.19 -6.61 13.98
N SER A 326 -4.31 -7.07 14.87
CA SER A 326 -4.60 -8.07 15.91
C SER A 326 -5.72 -7.67 16.87
N TRP A 327 -5.97 -6.37 17.02
CA TRP A 327 -7.04 -5.80 17.83
C TRP A 327 -8.43 -5.91 17.17
N ILE A 328 -8.50 -5.91 15.83
CA ILE A 328 -9.73 -6.20 15.06
C ILE A 328 -9.87 -7.70 14.79
N SER A 329 -8.75 -8.40 14.52
CA SER A 329 -8.74 -9.77 14.01
C SER A 329 -9.44 -10.74 14.99
N PRO A 330 -10.35 -11.60 14.52
CA PRO A 330 -11.00 -12.59 15.38
C PRO A 330 -10.00 -13.62 15.93
N PHE A 331 -8.85 -13.80 15.26
CA PHE A 331 -7.81 -14.75 15.64
C PHE A 331 -6.72 -14.09 16.50
N LYS A 332 -7.09 -13.59 17.69
CA LYS A 332 -6.17 -12.84 18.58
C LYS A 332 -4.83 -13.52 18.89
N HIS A 333 -4.80 -14.86 18.86
CA HIS A 333 -3.58 -15.64 19.07
C HIS A 333 -2.60 -15.58 17.89
N GLU A 334 -3.06 -15.22 16.69
CA GLU A 334 -2.24 -15.12 15.48
C GLU A 334 -1.45 -13.80 15.43
N ARG A 335 -1.76 -12.81 16.30
CA ARG A 335 -1.09 -11.49 16.39
C ARG A 335 -0.85 -10.87 15.01
N GLU A 336 -1.93 -10.79 14.24
CA GLU A 336 -1.88 -10.51 12.81
C GLU A 336 -1.40 -9.07 12.51
N ILE A 337 -0.27 -8.96 11.83
CA ILE A 337 0.21 -7.73 11.21
C ILE A 337 0.06 -7.87 9.69
N LEU A 338 -0.64 -6.91 9.08
CA LEU A 338 -1.05 -6.96 7.69
C LEU A 338 -0.21 -6.01 6.83
N PHE A 339 0.41 -6.54 5.78
CA PHE A 339 1.05 -5.76 4.72
C PHE A 339 0.07 -5.48 3.57
N SER A 340 0.10 -4.23 3.10
CA SER A 340 -0.62 -3.79 1.90
C SER A 340 -0.03 -4.42 0.65
N ARG A 341 -0.86 -4.64 -0.37
CA ARG A 341 -0.36 -5.01 -1.70
C ARG A 341 0.30 -3.81 -2.37
N SER A 342 1.26 -4.06 -3.27
CA SER A 342 1.85 -3.01 -4.10
C SER A 342 0.82 -2.46 -5.09
N GLN A 343 0.84 -1.15 -5.32
CA GLN A 343 -0.09 -0.46 -6.22
C GLN A 343 0.34 -0.55 -7.68
N ALA A 344 -0.62 -0.58 -8.61
CA ALA A 344 -0.33 -0.76 -10.04
C ALA A 344 0.59 0.34 -10.61
N ALA A 345 0.49 1.58 -10.11
CA ALA A 345 1.36 2.68 -10.53
C ALA A 345 2.85 2.47 -10.17
N GLN A 346 3.14 1.72 -9.10
CA GLN A 346 4.50 1.49 -8.60
C GLN A 346 5.35 0.62 -9.56
N PHE A 347 4.71 -0.19 -10.42
CA PHE A 347 5.41 -1.03 -11.40
C PHE A 347 6.00 -0.25 -12.59
N TYR A 348 5.48 0.95 -12.89
CA TYR A 348 5.85 1.70 -14.11
C TYR A 348 6.86 2.83 -13.86
N GLU A 349 6.97 3.31 -12.62
CA GLU A 349 7.94 4.35 -12.25
C GLU A 349 9.23 3.70 -11.72
N ILE A 350 10.24 3.54 -12.60
CA ILE A 350 11.55 2.93 -12.27
C ILE A 350 12.18 3.57 -11.01
N GLU A 351 12.05 4.89 -10.86
CA GLU A 351 12.57 5.65 -9.71
C GLU A 351 11.85 5.32 -8.38
N ARG A 352 10.62 4.80 -8.42
CA ARG A 352 9.87 4.36 -7.21
C ARG A 352 10.08 2.90 -6.86
N LYS A 353 10.66 2.11 -7.75
CA LYS A 353 10.85 0.67 -7.55
C LYS A 353 11.64 0.38 -6.26
N GLU A 354 12.79 1.04 -6.06
CA GLU A 354 13.62 0.88 -4.85
C GLU A 354 12.87 1.19 -3.53
N PHE A 355 11.83 2.02 -3.55
CA PHE A 355 11.08 2.41 -2.35
C PHE A 355 9.95 1.44 -2.00
N THR A 356 9.38 0.75 -3.00
CA THR A 356 8.10 0.03 -2.92
C THR A 356 8.23 -1.48 -3.14
N ALA A 357 9.38 -1.92 -3.65
CA ALA A 357 9.72 -3.32 -3.80
C ALA A 357 10.38 -3.90 -2.55
N TRP A 358 10.45 -5.24 -2.49
CA TRP A 358 11.22 -6.01 -1.52
C TRP A 358 12.35 -6.77 -2.21
N ASN A 359 13.46 -6.93 -1.49
CA ASN A 359 14.51 -7.90 -1.77
C ASN A 359 14.24 -9.18 -0.99
N ALA A 360 14.85 -10.28 -1.41
CA ALA A 360 14.67 -11.59 -0.80
C ALA A 360 15.92 -12.46 -0.95
N LYS A 361 16.26 -13.23 0.09
CA LYS A 361 17.36 -14.21 0.11
C LYS A 361 17.01 -15.38 1.01
N ILE A 362 17.54 -16.58 0.72
CA ILE A 362 17.43 -17.71 1.66
C ILE A 362 18.30 -17.40 2.88
N GLU A 363 17.69 -17.47 4.06
CA GLU A 363 18.35 -17.29 5.35
C GLU A 363 18.82 -18.62 5.94
N LYS A 364 17.96 -19.64 5.82
CA LYS A 364 18.26 -21.04 6.19
C LYS A 364 17.38 -21.99 5.39
N GLU A 365 17.89 -23.19 5.17
CA GLU A 365 17.16 -24.26 4.50
C GLU A 365 17.50 -25.61 5.13
N ASP A 366 16.46 -26.41 5.41
CA ASP A 366 16.54 -27.79 5.86
C ASP A 366 15.65 -28.68 4.98
N GLU A 367 15.67 -30.00 5.19
CA GLU A 367 14.89 -30.97 4.39
C GLU A 367 13.40 -30.62 4.28
N ASN A 368 12.83 -30.01 5.32
CA ASN A 368 11.40 -29.75 5.43
C ASN A 368 11.04 -28.28 5.14
N THR A 369 11.88 -27.33 5.55
CA THR A 369 11.62 -25.89 5.56
C THR A 369 12.68 -25.10 4.80
N GLN A 370 12.23 -24.15 3.99
CA GLN A 370 13.07 -23.07 3.45
C GLN A 370 12.61 -21.77 4.12
N MET A 371 13.55 -20.97 4.65
CA MET A 371 13.25 -19.64 5.19
C MET A 371 13.85 -18.57 4.29
N ILE A 372 13.01 -17.65 3.84
CA ILE A 372 13.38 -16.55 2.95
C ILE A 372 13.28 -15.25 3.75
N LEU A 373 14.40 -14.59 3.97
CA LEU A 373 14.45 -13.26 4.56
C LEU A 373 14.11 -12.21 3.50
N LEU A 374 13.09 -11.41 3.77
CA LEU A 374 12.64 -10.25 3.01
C LEU A 374 13.18 -8.97 3.65
N THR A 375 13.77 -8.12 2.82
CA THR A 375 14.41 -6.85 3.20
C THR A 375 13.99 -5.73 2.26
N TRP A 376 14.00 -4.49 2.75
CA TRP A 376 13.78 -3.34 1.88
C TRP A 376 15.03 -3.05 1.01
N PRO A 377 14.94 -2.85 -0.33
CA PRO A 377 16.12 -2.74 -1.18
C PRO A 377 17.06 -1.58 -0.84
N GLN A 378 16.55 -0.44 -0.37
CA GLN A 378 17.42 0.65 0.08
C GLN A 378 18.17 0.30 1.37
N TYR A 379 17.56 -0.44 2.29
CA TYR A 379 18.26 -0.95 3.47
C TYR A 379 19.46 -1.82 3.04
N ASP A 380 19.27 -2.77 2.12
CA ASP A 380 20.37 -3.63 1.65
C ASP A 380 21.47 -2.83 0.92
N LYS A 381 21.06 -1.89 0.05
CA LYS A 381 21.95 -1.00 -0.73
C LYS A 381 22.90 -0.21 0.17
N PHE A 382 22.38 0.35 1.27
CA PHE A 382 23.17 1.14 2.20
C PHE A 382 23.80 0.33 3.34
N LEU A 383 23.38 -0.92 3.60
CA LEU A 383 23.92 -1.78 4.66
C LEU A 383 25.43 -2.05 4.49
N GLU A 384 25.89 -2.39 3.27
CA GLU A 384 27.31 -2.64 3.02
C GLU A 384 28.16 -1.36 3.09
N GLN A 385 27.63 -0.23 2.60
CA GLN A 385 28.30 1.07 2.69
C GLN A 385 28.42 1.52 4.16
N THR A 386 27.37 1.29 4.95
CA THR A 386 27.33 1.56 6.39
C THR A 386 28.37 0.71 7.14
N LYS A 387 28.49 -0.59 6.81
CA LYS A 387 29.57 -1.45 7.34
C LYS A 387 30.97 -0.94 7.00
N GLN A 388 31.18 -0.39 5.79
CA GLN A 388 32.47 0.18 5.41
C GLN A 388 32.81 1.45 6.21
N ILE A 389 31.82 2.31 6.47
CA ILE A 389 32.00 3.55 7.22
C ILE A 389 32.26 3.30 8.71
N ILE A 390 31.56 2.35 9.34
CA ILE A 390 31.68 2.07 10.78
C ILE A 390 33.06 1.59 11.21
N ARG A 391 33.84 1.01 10.28
CA ARG A 391 35.25 0.67 10.52
C ARG A 391 36.11 1.88 10.90
N TRP A 392 35.66 3.10 10.56
CA TRP A 392 36.33 4.36 10.87
C TRP A 392 35.81 5.00 12.16
N ASP A 393 34.56 4.75 12.56
CA ASP A 393 34.01 5.20 13.84
C ASP A 393 32.79 4.38 14.32
N TYR A 394 32.87 3.86 15.56
CA TYR A 394 31.84 3.01 16.18
C TYR A 394 30.75 3.80 16.95
N SER A 395 30.85 5.13 17.05
CA SER A 395 30.03 5.98 17.93
C SER A 395 28.84 6.68 17.24
N ILE A 396 28.66 6.46 15.94
CA ILE A 396 27.61 7.08 15.12
C ILE A 396 26.43 6.11 14.94
N ASP A 397 25.19 6.61 15.11
CA ASP A 397 23.98 5.83 14.83
C ASP A 397 23.89 5.46 13.34
N LEU A 398 23.58 4.19 13.05
CA LEU A 398 23.47 3.64 11.70
C LEU A 398 22.54 4.45 10.79
N ASN A 399 21.48 5.02 11.36
CA ASN A 399 20.50 5.82 10.62
C ASN A 399 21.03 7.22 10.27
N ILE A 400 21.99 7.76 11.02
CA ILE A 400 22.70 8.98 10.63
C ILE A 400 23.61 8.68 9.43
N ILE A 401 24.31 7.53 9.44
CA ILE A 401 25.15 7.09 8.32
C ILE A 401 24.31 6.89 7.06
N TYR A 402 23.18 6.19 7.19
CA TYR A 402 22.18 6.02 6.13
C TYR A 402 21.71 7.35 5.52
N TRP A 403 21.34 8.33 6.36
CA TRP A 403 20.90 9.64 5.88
C TRP A 403 22.03 10.48 5.27
N ALA A 404 23.24 10.39 5.80
CA ALA A 404 24.41 11.04 5.21
C ALA A 404 24.79 10.42 3.85
N LEU A 405 24.64 9.08 3.69
CA LEU A 405 24.75 8.38 2.41
C LEU A 405 23.67 8.83 1.43
N LEU A 406 22.40 8.95 1.85
CA LEU A 406 21.32 9.48 1.01
C LEU A 406 21.63 10.89 0.48
N TYR A 407 22.07 11.81 1.36
CA TYR A 407 22.49 13.16 0.97
C TYR A 407 23.71 13.19 0.05
N SER A 408 24.59 12.19 0.15
CA SER A 408 25.79 12.05 -0.70
C SER A 408 25.55 11.18 -1.93
N HIS A 409 24.29 10.84 -2.25
CA HIS A 409 23.91 9.92 -3.34
C HIS A 409 24.63 8.57 -3.32
N GLY A 410 25.01 8.10 -2.12
CA GLY A 410 25.77 6.87 -1.90
C GLY A 410 27.29 7.01 -2.01
N ASP A 411 27.86 8.21 -2.23
CA ASP A 411 29.32 8.39 -2.19
C ASP A 411 29.83 8.40 -0.74
N ILE A 412 30.76 7.49 -0.46
CA ILE A 412 31.36 7.27 0.86
C ILE A 412 32.29 8.43 1.25
N ASN A 413 33.01 9.05 0.32
CA ASN A 413 34.01 10.08 0.67
C ASN A 413 33.36 11.40 1.17
N PRO A 414 32.34 11.97 0.49
CA PRO A 414 31.56 13.09 1.04
C PRO A 414 30.82 12.69 2.31
N THR A 415 30.32 11.45 2.40
CA THR A 415 29.65 10.95 3.62
C THR A 415 30.58 10.99 4.83
N ILE A 416 31.79 10.43 4.74
CA ILE A 416 32.77 10.45 5.83
C ILE A 416 33.06 11.90 6.24
N LYS A 417 33.29 12.81 5.29
CA LYS A 417 33.52 14.23 5.57
C LYS A 417 32.34 14.88 6.32
N TRP A 418 31.10 14.60 5.91
CA TRP A 418 29.89 15.08 6.60
C TRP A 418 29.77 14.52 8.02
N LEU A 419 30.07 13.24 8.21
CA LEU A 419 30.02 12.59 9.52
C LEU A 419 31.09 13.14 10.47
N SER A 420 32.32 13.37 10.01
CA SER A 420 33.36 14.02 10.82
C SER A 420 32.96 15.44 11.24
N LEU A 421 32.43 16.26 10.32
CA LEU A 421 31.92 17.60 10.64
C LEU A 421 30.77 17.55 11.67
N PHE A 422 29.87 16.58 11.54
CA PHE A 422 28.81 16.37 12.52
C PHE A 422 29.37 15.96 13.90
N GLN A 423 30.39 15.12 13.96
CA GLN A 423 31.01 14.71 15.22
C GLN A 423 31.75 15.86 15.92
N GLU A 424 32.54 16.63 15.19
CA GLU A 424 33.19 17.85 15.69
C GLU A 424 32.15 18.82 16.28
N TRP A 425 31.02 19.02 15.57
CA TRP A 425 29.90 19.83 16.05
C TRP A 425 29.19 19.20 17.27
N ARG A 426 28.93 17.88 17.28
CA ARG A 426 28.29 17.10 18.37
C ARG A 426 29.09 17.15 19.66
N ASN A 427 30.41 17.23 19.56
CA ASN A 427 31.32 17.27 20.70
C ASN A 427 31.36 18.62 21.42
N GLN A 428 30.89 19.71 20.79
CA GLN A 428 30.80 21.02 21.45
C GLN A 428 29.67 21.03 22.51
N PRO A 429 29.94 21.36 23.78
CA PRO A 429 28.91 21.33 24.85
C PRO A 429 27.72 22.26 24.59
N SER A 430 27.94 23.38 23.91
CA SER A 430 26.91 24.34 23.47
C SER A 430 25.83 23.67 22.62
N ASN A 431 26.21 22.76 21.72
CA ASN A 431 25.27 22.11 20.79
C ASN A 431 24.41 21.04 21.48
N LYS A 432 24.95 20.34 22.49
CA LYS A 432 24.16 19.48 23.38
C LYS A 432 23.09 20.29 24.13
N ILE A 433 23.43 21.47 24.65
CA ILE A 433 22.48 22.38 25.31
C ILE A 433 21.39 22.88 24.32
N LYS A 434 21.76 23.20 23.07
CA LYS A 434 20.78 23.57 22.03
C LYS A 434 19.77 22.45 21.76
N TYR A 435 20.23 21.19 21.70
CA TYR A 435 19.35 20.04 21.52
C TYR A 435 18.42 19.82 22.72
N GLU A 436 18.93 19.81 23.96
CA GLU A 436 18.09 19.61 25.15
C GLU A 436 16.99 20.68 25.26
N ARG A 437 17.26 21.94 24.87
CA ARG A 437 16.24 23.00 24.77
C ARG A 437 15.11 22.69 23.76
N ARG A 438 15.37 21.88 22.72
CA ARG A 438 14.41 21.51 21.66
C ARG A 438 13.84 20.09 21.80
N LYS A 439 14.44 19.22 22.62
CA LYS A 439 14.10 17.80 22.79
C LYS A 439 12.62 17.51 22.97
N ASN A 440 11.92 18.31 23.79
CA ASN A 440 10.48 18.18 24.01
C ASN A 440 9.63 18.44 22.74
N GLN A 441 10.14 19.17 21.75
CA GLN A 441 9.47 19.39 20.45
C GLN A 441 9.57 18.13 19.58
N PHE A 442 10.75 17.48 19.56
CA PHE A 442 10.96 16.20 18.87
C PHE A 442 10.11 15.08 19.48
N ILE A 443 10.08 14.96 20.82
CA ILE A 443 9.26 13.96 21.53
C ILE A 443 7.76 14.16 21.21
N LYS A 444 7.26 15.40 21.21
CA LYS A 444 5.87 15.73 20.81
C LYS A 444 5.54 15.38 19.36
N ARG A 445 6.55 15.14 18.51
CA ARG A 445 6.41 14.72 17.11
C ARG A 445 6.79 13.25 16.87
N ARG A 446 6.91 12.44 17.93
CA ARG A 446 7.30 11.01 17.90
C ARG A 446 8.72 10.75 17.38
N CYS A 447 9.60 11.76 17.34
CA CYS A 447 10.98 11.56 16.89
C CYS A 447 11.82 10.96 18.04
N CYS A 448 11.77 9.63 18.19
CA CYS A 448 12.36 8.94 19.35
C CYS A 448 13.87 8.73 19.26
N ASN A 449 14.48 8.68 18.05
CA ASN A 449 15.94 8.56 17.92
C ASN A 449 16.63 9.90 18.25
N HIS A 450 17.22 10.00 19.44
CA HIS A 450 17.85 11.22 19.94
C HIS A 450 19.11 11.64 19.18
N ASP A 451 19.92 10.69 18.73
CA ASP A 451 21.12 11.01 17.94
C ASP A 451 20.75 11.52 16.55
N PHE A 452 19.71 10.95 15.94
CA PHE A 452 19.17 11.45 14.68
C PHE A 452 18.53 12.85 14.83
N ASN A 453 17.82 13.12 15.94
CA ASN A 453 17.31 14.46 16.22
C ASN A 453 18.45 15.49 16.35
N LEU A 454 19.56 15.11 16.99
CA LEU A 454 20.74 15.95 17.13
C LEU A 454 21.41 16.22 15.77
N PHE A 455 21.50 15.20 14.91
CA PHE A 455 21.93 15.34 13.51
C PHE A 455 21.01 16.28 12.71
N SER A 456 19.70 16.21 12.93
CA SER A 456 18.75 17.13 12.31
C SER A 456 18.94 18.59 12.75
N VAL A 457 19.30 18.85 14.02
CA VAL A 457 19.68 20.19 14.47
C VAL A 457 20.94 20.67 13.74
N PHE A 458 21.97 19.83 13.61
CA PHE A 458 23.18 20.12 12.85
C PHE A 458 22.87 20.51 11.39
N LEU A 459 22.10 19.69 10.66
CA LEU A 459 21.70 20.00 9.27
C LEU A 459 20.99 21.35 9.14
N SER A 460 20.28 21.77 10.19
CA SER A 460 19.55 23.04 10.21
C SER A 460 20.45 24.25 10.48
N GLU A 461 21.49 24.12 11.30
CA GLU A 461 22.47 25.20 11.51
C GLU A 461 23.35 25.45 10.29
N PHE A 462 23.65 24.40 9.51
CA PHE A 462 24.40 24.50 8.26
C PHE A 462 23.53 24.90 7.05
N GLY A 463 22.26 25.27 7.27
CA GLY A 463 21.34 25.74 6.21
C GLY A 463 20.85 24.68 5.24
N ILE A 464 21.18 23.39 5.47
CA ILE A 464 20.81 22.25 4.61
C ILE A 464 19.32 21.93 4.76
N GLN A 465 18.75 22.14 5.95
CA GLN A 465 17.33 21.91 6.26
C GLN A 465 16.73 23.07 7.05
N ARG A 466 15.59 23.62 6.59
CA ARG A 466 15.00 24.81 7.23
C ARG A 466 14.38 24.53 8.61
N CYS A 467 13.78 23.36 8.81
CA CYS A 467 13.10 23.01 10.06
C CYS A 467 13.54 21.62 10.54
N CYS A 468 14.42 21.58 11.54
CA CYS A 468 14.92 20.32 12.12
C CYS A 468 13.80 19.40 12.65
N VAL A 469 12.82 19.94 13.37
CA VAL A 469 11.74 19.11 13.94
C VAL A 469 10.89 18.48 12.83
N GLU A 470 10.57 19.20 11.75
CA GLU A 470 9.85 18.66 10.60
C GLU A 470 10.66 17.61 9.86
N PHE A 471 11.94 17.88 9.57
CA PHE A 471 12.83 16.91 8.93
C PHE A 471 12.93 15.61 9.72
N ALA A 472 13.16 15.68 11.04
CA ALA A 472 13.20 14.51 11.90
C ALA A 472 11.85 13.78 11.99
N THR A 473 10.72 14.50 11.89
CA THR A 473 9.38 13.88 11.81
C THR A 473 9.22 13.09 10.52
N ILE A 474 9.60 13.67 9.37
CA ILE A 474 9.54 12.99 8.06
C ILE A 474 10.43 11.75 8.07
N ALA A 475 11.68 11.88 8.51
CA ALA A 475 12.63 10.78 8.56
C ALA A 475 12.20 9.67 9.53
N THR A 476 11.70 10.00 10.73
CA THR A 476 11.40 9.00 11.76
C THR A 476 10.02 8.35 11.56
N VAL A 477 8.99 9.13 11.22
CA VAL A 477 7.59 8.67 11.22
C VAL A 477 7.08 8.32 9.82
N ILE A 478 7.52 9.04 8.78
CA ILE A 478 7.01 8.87 7.42
C ILE A 478 7.88 7.91 6.61
N GLN A 479 9.20 8.12 6.62
CA GLN A 479 10.15 7.30 5.85
C GLN A 479 10.74 6.14 6.66
N GLY A 480 10.65 6.24 7.98
CA GLY A 480 11.27 5.31 8.92
C GLY A 480 12.79 5.42 8.98
N LEU A 481 13.33 4.93 10.09
CA LEU A 481 14.76 4.75 10.29
C LEU A 481 15.05 3.25 10.07
N PRO A 482 15.61 2.84 8.92
CA PRO A 482 15.58 1.45 8.48
C PRO A 482 16.47 0.51 9.31
N PHE A 483 17.43 1.05 10.06
CA PHE A 483 18.31 0.28 10.93
C PHE A 483 17.77 0.22 12.38
N VAL A 484 17.78 -0.98 12.94
CA VAL A 484 17.42 -1.33 14.32
C VAL A 484 18.66 -1.70 15.14
N ASP A 485 18.52 -1.85 16.46
CA ASP A 485 19.67 -2.17 17.31
C ASP A 485 20.35 -3.52 16.99
N LYS A 486 19.59 -4.51 16.49
CA LYS A 486 20.14 -5.78 15.99
C LYS A 486 21.15 -5.60 14.85
N ASP A 487 20.97 -4.59 14.00
CA ASP A 487 21.91 -4.32 12.91
C ASP A 487 23.29 -3.94 13.45
N LYS A 488 23.36 -3.28 14.61
CA LYS A 488 24.63 -2.92 15.27
C LYS A 488 25.42 -4.19 15.63
N GLU A 489 24.75 -5.23 16.12
CA GLU A 489 25.39 -6.53 16.34
C GLU A 489 25.86 -7.18 15.03
N MET A 490 25.05 -7.13 13.97
CA MET A 490 25.40 -7.72 12.67
C MET A 490 26.58 -7.04 11.99
N VAL A 491 26.76 -5.72 12.19
CA VAL A 491 27.95 -4.99 11.74
C VAL A 491 29.18 -5.39 12.57
N ASN A 492 29.03 -5.54 13.89
CA ASN A 492 30.15 -5.79 14.80
C ASN A 492 30.65 -7.26 14.78
N LYS A 493 29.78 -8.25 14.54
CA LYS A 493 30.09 -9.71 14.55
C LYS A 493 30.98 -10.21 13.39
N LYS A 494 31.73 -9.33 12.72
CA LYS A 494 32.73 -9.67 11.67
C LYS A 494 34.14 -9.13 11.96
N GLN A 495 34.41 -8.79 13.22
CA GLN A 495 35.76 -8.74 13.80
C GLN A 495 36.05 -10.07 14.49
#